data_AF-W7KRF4-F1
#
_entry.id   AF-W7KRF4-F1
#
_cell.length_a   1.000
_cell.length_b   1.000
_cell.length_c   1.000
_cell.angle_alpha   90.00
_cell.angle_beta   90.00
_cell.angle_gamma   90.00
#
_symmetry.space_group_name_H-M   'P 1'
#
loop_
_entity.id
_entity.type
_entity.pdbx_description
1 polymer ?
#
loop_
_entity_poly.entity_id
_entity_poly.type
_entity_poly.pdbx_seq_one_letter_code
_entity_poly.pdbx_strand_id
1 'polypeptide(L)'
;MEITNKRLLNYLSRFGLAINYDEENNSAYLYTNRGYILTKDEHLEVITALMNFLEQVTDAEIEQVNKDFDREPDYRNPLFIRTDRRNKWKEGYVFVYKELAYNNYRFGFTKDLEIRKRSLINASPVALDFIIEINMENIEEFKEFLEEKFSIRRLPESWFNLLEEDINYIRKGALQDFRALIETRESRFDEEFTCPVCQTHVTSKRKTSYFKCNHCNGRFDTKNCVLEHLDMSHGIANNK
;
A
#
# COMPACT_ATOMS: atom_id res chain seq x y z
N MET A 1 23.50 -25.53 -27.03
CA MET A 1 23.08 -24.79 -25.83
C MET A 1 22.84 -23.36 -26.25
N GLU A 2 21.57 -23.00 -26.45
CA GLU A 2 21.19 -21.61 -26.74
C GLU A 2 21.49 -20.71 -25.55
N ILE A 3 21.86 -19.47 -25.84
CA ILE A 3 22.16 -18.46 -24.85
C ILE A 3 20.83 -18.04 -24.22
N THR A 4 20.56 -18.54 -23.02
CA THR A 4 19.43 -18.10 -22.20
C THR A 4 19.46 -16.58 -22.06
N ASN A 5 18.33 -15.91 -22.32
CA ASN A 5 18.22 -14.47 -22.21
C ASN A 5 18.22 -14.03 -20.72
N LYS A 6 19.42 -13.97 -20.13
CA LYS A 6 19.65 -13.60 -18.72
C LYS A 6 18.98 -12.28 -18.33
N ARG A 7 18.82 -11.34 -19.28
CA ARG A 7 18.16 -10.06 -19.02
C ARG A 7 16.66 -10.23 -18.74
N LEU A 8 15.98 -11.07 -19.53
CA LEU A 8 14.57 -11.38 -19.32
C LEU A 8 14.36 -12.10 -17.98
N LEU A 9 15.13 -13.15 -17.70
CA LEU A 9 14.98 -13.89 -16.44
C LEU A 9 15.26 -13.03 -15.20
N ASN A 10 16.26 -12.15 -15.26
CA ASN A 10 16.52 -11.16 -14.20
C ASN A 10 15.42 -10.12 -14.04
N TYR A 11 14.69 -9.81 -15.11
CA TYR A 11 13.52 -8.96 -15.04
C TYR A 11 12.34 -9.71 -14.39
N LEU A 12 12.07 -10.94 -14.85
CA LEU A 12 10.99 -11.78 -14.33
C LEU A 12 11.19 -12.21 -12.88
N SER A 13 12.43 -12.39 -12.40
CA SER A 13 12.72 -12.74 -11.00
C SER A 13 12.30 -11.68 -9.97
N ARG A 14 11.94 -10.47 -10.43
CA ARG A 14 11.39 -9.39 -9.59
C ARG A 14 9.87 -9.49 -9.42
N PHE A 15 9.24 -10.43 -10.10
CA PHE A 15 7.80 -10.65 -10.07
C PHE A 15 7.50 -12.07 -9.61
N GLY A 16 6.37 -12.26 -8.93
CA GLY A 16 5.81 -13.60 -8.79
C GLY A 16 5.28 -14.05 -10.15
N LEU A 17 5.64 -15.25 -10.57
CA LEU A 17 5.03 -15.92 -11.72
C LEU A 17 4.01 -16.95 -11.21
N ALA A 18 2.86 -16.99 -11.85
CA ALA A 18 1.81 -17.96 -11.59
C ALA A 18 1.46 -18.71 -12.88
N ILE A 19 0.98 -19.95 -12.72
CA ILE A 19 0.48 -20.79 -13.82
C ILE A 19 -1.04 -20.70 -13.80
N ASN A 20 -1.66 -20.45 -14.95
CA ASN A 20 -3.09 -20.64 -15.13
C ASN A 20 -3.34 -21.81 -16.08
N TYR A 21 -4.34 -22.64 -15.76
CA TYR A 21 -4.77 -23.77 -16.59
C TYR A 21 -6.02 -23.37 -17.37
N ASP A 22 -5.96 -23.51 -18.68
CA ASP A 22 -7.05 -23.30 -19.62
C ASP A 22 -7.68 -24.64 -19.97
N GLU A 23 -8.84 -24.91 -19.36
CA GLU A 23 -9.60 -26.15 -19.55
C GLU A 23 -10.09 -26.33 -20.99
N GLU A 24 -10.44 -25.25 -21.68
CA GLU A 24 -10.99 -25.30 -23.04
C GLU A 24 -9.95 -25.82 -24.03
N ASN A 25 -8.71 -25.34 -23.88
CA ASN A 25 -7.60 -25.70 -24.75
C ASN A 25 -6.71 -26.81 -24.18
N ASN A 26 -7.03 -27.34 -22.99
CA ASN A 26 -6.20 -28.30 -22.24
C ASN A 26 -4.73 -27.84 -22.19
N SER A 27 -4.52 -26.56 -21.84
CA SER A 27 -3.22 -25.91 -21.91
C SER A 27 -2.93 -25.10 -20.63
N ALA A 28 -1.69 -24.66 -20.45
CA ALA A 28 -1.32 -23.79 -19.34
C ALA A 28 -0.44 -22.64 -19.83
N TYR A 29 -0.57 -21.48 -19.20
CA TYR A 29 0.27 -20.32 -19.48
C TYR A 29 0.77 -19.66 -18.21
N LEU A 30 1.92 -19.00 -18.33
CA LEU A 30 2.54 -18.20 -17.28
C LEU A 30 2.06 -16.77 -17.36
N TYR A 31 1.79 -16.20 -16.19
CA TYR A 31 1.50 -14.79 -16.05
C TYR A 31 2.15 -14.23 -14.79
N THR A 32 2.46 -12.93 -14.81
CA THR A 32 2.98 -12.23 -13.63
C THR A 32 1.88 -11.97 -12.61
N ASN A 33 2.25 -11.75 -11.35
CA ASN A 33 1.33 -11.27 -10.30
C ASN A 33 0.65 -9.92 -10.60
N ARG A 34 0.97 -9.27 -11.72
CA ARG A 34 0.29 -8.06 -12.23
C ARG A 34 -0.70 -8.35 -13.36
N GLY A 35 -0.93 -9.62 -13.70
CA GLY A 35 -1.86 -10.04 -14.76
C GLY A 35 -1.27 -10.00 -16.18
N TYR A 36 0.04 -9.76 -16.34
CA TYR A 36 0.67 -9.83 -17.66
C TYR A 36 0.94 -11.29 -18.06
N ILE A 37 0.30 -11.74 -19.14
CA ILE A 37 0.56 -13.04 -19.77
C ILE A 37 1.84 -12.93 -20.60
N LEU A 38 2.76 -13.87 -20.43
CA LEU A 38 4.03 -13.87 -21.15
C LEU A 38 3.81 -14.10 -22.65
N THR A 39 4.67 -13.53 -23.49
CA THR A 39 4.70 -13.85 -24.92
C THR A 39 5.23 -15.26 -25.16
N LYS A 40 5.07 -15.78 -26.39
CA LYS A 40 5.58 -17.11 -26.76
C LYS A 40 7.07 -17.26 -26.51
N ASP A 41 7.86 -16.27 -26.92
CA ASP A 41 9.33 -16.32 -26.78
C ASP A 41 9.75 -16.24 -25.30
N GLU A 42 9.04 -15.43 -24.50
CA GLU A 42 9.27 -15.36 -23.06
C GLU A 42 8.93 -16.67 -22.34
N HIS A 43 7.84 -17.35 -22.75
CA HIS A 43 7.53 -18.69 -22.25
C HIS A 43 8.64 -19.69 -22.56
N LEU A 44 9.14 -19.70 -23.80
CA LEU A 44 10.21 -20.62 -24.21
C LEU A 44 11.50 -20.39 -23.40
N GLU A 45 11.85 -19.14 -23.13
CA GLU A 45 13.01 -18.79 -22.29
C GLU A 45 12.83 -19.29 -20.84
N VAL A 46 11.66 -19.10 -20.24
CA VAL A 46 11.37 -19.60 -18.89
C VAL A 46 11.39 -21.13 -18.85
N ILE A 47 10.75 -21.80 -19.81
CA ILE A 47 10.74 -23.27 -19.90
C ILE A 47 12.17 -23.80 -20.04
N THR A 48 12.98 -23.20 -20.91
CA THR A 48 14.38 -23.60 -21.11
C THR A 48 15.19 -23.45 -19.83
N ALA A 49 15.00 -22.35 -19.10
CA ALA A 49 15.67 -22.13 -17.83
C ALA A 49 15.24 -23.13 -16.73
N LEU A 50 13.96 -23.47 -16.67
CA LEU A 50 13.43 -24.47 -15.75
C LEU A 50 13.97 -25.87 -16.09
N MET A 51 14.03 -26.24 -17.37
CA MET A 51 14.64 -27.50 -17.81
C MET A 51 16.12 -27.57 -17.41
N ASN A 52 16.89 -26.50 -17.62
CA ASN A 52 18.28 -26.43 -17.19
C ASN A 52 18.44 -26.59 -15.66
N PHE A 53 17.50 -26.04 -14.88
CA PHE A 53 17.49 -26.21 -13.42
C PHE A 53 17.27 -27.68 -13.05
N LEU A 54 16.29 -28.36 -13.66
CA LEU A 54 16.00 -29.78 -13.41
C LEU A 54 17.16 -30.71 -13.77
N GLU A 55 18.00 -30.33 -14.75
CA GLU A 55 19.19 -31.10 -15.11
C GLU A 55 20.36 -30.92 -14.13
N GLN A 56 20.40 -29.81 -13.40
CA GLN A 56 21.54 -29.41 -12.56
C GLN A 56 21.30 -29.59 -11.06
N VAL A 57 20.04 -29.65 -10.63
CA VAL A 57 19.66 -29.65 -9.22
C VAL A 57 18.97 -30.96 -8.87
N THR A 58 19.40 -31.56 -7.77
CA THR A 58 18.84 -32.82 -7.27
C THR A 58 17.62 -32.60 -6.36
N ASP A 59 16.76 -33.62 -6.25
CA ASP A 59 15.62 -33.59 -5.32
C ASP A 59 16.05 -33.33 -3.87
N ALA A 60 17.21 -33.87 -3.46
CA ALA A 60 17.75 -33.65 -2.12
C ALA A 60 18.12 -32.19 -1.87
N GLU A 61 18.66 -31.48 -2.87
CA GLU A 61 18.93 -30.04 -2.79
C GLU A 61 17.65 -29.22 -2.75
N ILE A 62 16.64 -29.57 -3.56
CA ILE A 62 15.33 -28.92 -3.54
C ILE A 62 14.67 -29.08 -2.16
N GLU A 63 14.68 -30.30 -1.61
CA GLU A 63 14.16 -30.58 -0.28
C GLU A 63 14.89 -29.78 0.80
N GLN A 64 16.22 -29.67 0.69
CA GLN A 64 17.01 -28.92 1.65
C GLN A 64 16.66 -27.42 1.60
N VAL A 65 16.56 -26.83 0.40
CA VAL A 65 16.14 -25.43 0.22
C VAL A 65 14.74 -25.19 0.78
N ASN A 66 13.78 -26.11 0.54
CA ASN A 66 12.43 -25.99 1.09
C ASN A 66 12.43 -26.09 2.62
N LYS A 67 13.22 -27.01 3.19
CA LYS A 67 13.38 -27.13 4.66
C LYS A 67 14.02 -25.89 5.27
N ASP A 68 14.97 -25.26 4.58
CA ASP A 68 15.59 -24.02 5.03
C ASP A 68 14.64 -22.83 4.91
N PHE A 69 13.79 -22.81 3.87
CA PHE A 69 12.70 -21.83 3.73
C PHE A 69 11.67 -21.95 4.86
N ASP A 70 11.34 -23.17 5.30
CA ASP A 70 10.45 -23.40 6.45
C ASP A 70 11.10 -23.06 7.80
N ARG A 71 12.44 -23.01 7.86
CA ARG A 71 13.21 -22.75 9.09
C ARG A 71 13.56 -21.28 9.28
N GLU A 72 13.75 -20.52 8.21
CA GLU A 72 13.91 -19.08 8.32
C GLU A 72 12.53 -18.44 8.54
N PRO A 73 12.27 -17.80 9.70
CA PRO A 73 11.04 -17.04 9.86
C PRO A 73 11.04 -15.97 8.78
N ASP A 74 10.10 -16.07 7.83
CA ASP A 74 9.96 -15.11 6.76
C ASP A 74 9.77 -13.72 7.37
N TYR A 75 10.85 -12.93 7.44
CA TYR A 75 10.78 -11.54 7.91
C TYR A 75 9.91 -10.68 6.98
N ARG A 76 9.48 -11.22 5.82
CA ARG A 76 8.50 -10.62 4.90
C ARG A 76 7.06 -11.08 5.18
N ASN A 77 6.85 -12.15 5.95
CA ASN A 77 5.54 -12.63 6.37
C ASN A 77 5.51 -12.88 7.89
N PRO A 78 5.39 -11.83 8.70
CA PRO A 78 5.41 -11.98 10.14
C PRO A 78 4.25 -12.90 10.57
N LEU A 79 4.50 -13.83 11.52
CA LEU A 79 3.48 -14.77 12.07
C LEU A 79 2.18 -14.07 12.51
N PHE A 80 2.29 -12.78 12.81
CA PHE A 80 1.18 -11.89 13.08
C PHE A 80 1.47 -10.49 12.57
N ILE A 81 0.44 -9.77 12.16
CA ILE A 81 0.53 -8.38 11.72
C ILE A 81 -0.01 -7.48 12.82
N ARG A 82 0.70 -6.40 13.13
CA ARG A 82 0.12 -5.28 13.87
C ARG A 82 -0.69 -4.45 12.90
N THR A 83 -2.01 -4.47 13.05
CA THR A 83 -2.91 -3.62 12.29
C THR A 83 -3.05 -2.31 13.05
N ASP A 84 -2.42 -1.25 12.55
CA ASP A 84 -2.69 0.11 13.00
C ASP A 84 -3.95 0.61 12.27
N ARG A 85 -5.02 0.88 13.03
CA ARG A 85 -6.32 1.34 12.51
C ARG A 85 -6.33 2.82 12.15
N ARG A 86 -5.32 3.57 12.55
CA ARG A 86 -5.21 5.01 12.28
C ARG A 86 -3.81 5.31 11.77
N ASN A 87 -3.71 5.82 10.54
CA ASN A 87 -2.56 6.66 10.21
C ASN A 87 -2.52 7.75 11.28
N LYS A 88 -1.38 7.91 11.96
CA LYS A 88 -1.24 9.00 12.93
C LYS A 88 -1.55 10.28 12.18
N TRP A 89 -2.64 10.92 12.56
CA TRP A 89 -3.04 12.23 12.09
C TRP A 89 -1.83 13.17 12.16
N LYS A 90 -1.51 13.77 11.01
CA LYS A 90 -0.40 14.70 10.88
C LYS A 90 -0.97 16.09 10.85
N GLU A 91 -0.67 16.83 11.90
CA GLU A 91 -0.94 18.26 11.95
C GLU A 91 0.00 19.02 11.00
N GLY A 92 -0.56 20.04 10.35
CA GLY A 92 0.17 20.96 9.50
C GLY A 92 -0.78 21.75 8.61
N TYR A 93 -0.29 22.16 7.46
CA TYR A 93 -1.01 22.94 6.47
C TYR A 93 -1.32 22.13 5.23
N VAL A 94 -2.56 22.21 4.75
CA VAL A 94 -2.93 21.93 3.35
C VAL A 94 -3.03 23.26 2.63
N PHE A 95 -2.45 23.34 1.44
CA PHE A 95 -2.45 24.58 0.65
C PHE A 95 -2.73 24.31 -0.83
N VAL A 96 -3.33 25.29 -1.48
CA VAL A 96 -3.56 25.31 -2.92
C VAL A 96 -2.77 26.46 -3.50
N TYR A 97 -1.94 26.18 -4.49
CA TYR A 97 -1.19 27.20 -5.22
C TYR A 97 -1.43 27.07 -6.73
N LYS A 98 -1.25 28.19 -7.41
CA LYS A 98 -1.52 28.42 -8.82
C LYS A 98 -0.25 28.82 -9.54
N GLU A 99 -0.03 28.23 -10.69
CA GLU A 99 0.98 28.67 -11.65
C GLU A 99 0.42 29.81 -12.51
N LEU A 100 1.06 30.98 -12.49
CA LEU A 100 0.53 32.17 -13.18
C LEU A 100 0.60 32.08 -14.70
N ALA A 101 1.51 31.28 -15.27
CA ALA A 101 1.69 31.15 -16.71
C ALA A 101 0.55 30.39 -17.40
N TYR A 102 0.08 29.31 -16.77
CA TYR A 102 -0.92 28.40 -17.36
C TYR A 102 -2.24 28.35 -16.59
N ASN A 103 -2.36 29.07 -15.47
CA ASN A 103 -3.54 29.05 -14.60
C ASN A 103 -3.87 27.64 -14.08
N ASN A 104 -2.84 26.81 -13.87
CA ASN A 104 -2.96 25.47 -13.31
C ASN A 104 -2.80 25.51 -11.80
N TYR A 105 -3.51 24.63 -11.10
CA TYR A 105 -3.51 24.55 -9.65
C TYR A 105 -2.91 23.25 -9.15
N ARG A 106 -2.35 23.26 -7.95
CA ARG A 106 -1.87 22.07 -7.28
C ARG A 106 -2.14 22.10 -5.79
N PHE A 107 -2.45 20.92 -5.25
CA PHE A 107 -2.64 20.70 -3.83
C PHE A 107 -1.33 20.25 -3.20
N GLY A 108 -0.96 20.86 -2.08
CA GLY A 108 0.21 20.50 -1.29
C GLY A 108 -0.15 20.39 0.18
N PHE A 109 0.70 19.70 0.95
CA PHE A 109 0.70 19.80 2.39
C PHE A 109 2.11 19.94 2.93
N THR A 110 2.24 20.44 4.16
CA THR A 110 3.52 20.61 4.86
C THR A 110 3.30 20.85 6.34
N LYS A 111 4.30 20.58 7.18
CA LYS A 111 4.29 21.02 8.59
C LYS A 111 4.65 22.50 8.74
N ASP A 112 5.56 22.98 7.90
CA ASP A 112 6.02 24.37 7.87
C ASP A 112 5.71 24.99 6.51
N LEU A 113 4.75 25.92 6.50
CA LEU A 113 4.23 26.52 5.28
C LEU A 113 5.22 27.50 4.64
N GLU A 114 5.92 28.28 5.44
CA GLU A 114 6.81 29.35 4.96
C GLU A 114 8.12 28.77 4.40
N ILE A 115 8.65 27.72 5.00
CA ILE A 115 9.77 26.96 4.40
C ILE A 115 9.34 26.34 3.08
N ARG A 116 8.13 25.76 3.02
CA ARG A 116 7.64 25.09 1.81
C ARG A 116 7.36 26.07 0.67
N LYS A 117 6.74 27.22 0.96
CA LYS A 117 6.52 28.31 0.00
C LYS A 117 7.83 28.74 -0.66
N ARG A 118 8.84 29.07 0.15
CA ARG A 118 10.18 29.44 -0.35
C ARG A 118 10.81 28.35 -1.20
N SER A 119 10.74 27.10 -0.76
CA SER A 119 11.27 25.96 -1.51
C SER A 119 10.58 25.80 -2.87
N LEU A 120 9.26 25.96 -2.94
CA LEU A 120 8.49 25.84 -4.18
C LEU A 120 8.78 27.01 -5.14
N ILE A 121 8.80 28.24 -4.62
CA ILE A 121 9.12 29.44 -5.42
C ILE A 121 10.54 29.32 -6.01
N ASN A 122 11.52 28.88 -5.22
CA ASN A 122 12.91 28.75 -5.68
C ASN A 122 13.11 27.60 -6.68
N ALA A 123 12.27 26.55 -6.63
CA ALA A 123 12.37 25.40 -7.52
C ALA A 123 11.59 25.58 -8.83
N SER A 124 10.67 26.53 -8.87
CA SER A 124 9.75 26.73 -9.99
C SER A 124 10.34 27.70 -11.02
N PRO A 125 10.34 27.38 -12.32
CA PRO A 125 10.75 28.32 -13.37
C PRO A 125 9.74 29.45 -13.62
N VAL A 126 8.58 29.37 -12.96
CA VAL A 126 7.40 30.22 -13.14
C VAL A 126 6.93 30.77 -11.79
N ALA A 127 6.32 31.95 -11.83
CA ALA A 127 5.72 32.56 -10.65
C ALA A 127 4.54 31.73 -10.13
N LEU A 128 4.53 31.51 -8.82
CA LEU A 128 3.48 30.79 -8.10
C LEU A 128 2.70 31.74 -7.21
N ASP A 129 1.39 31.54 -7.12
CA ASP A 129 0.48 32.27 -6.25
C ASP A 129 -0.22 31.31 -5.28
N PHE A 130 -0.17 31.56 -3.97
CA PHE A 130 -0.74 30.67 -2.95
C PHE A 130 -2.14 31.17 -2.59
N ILE A 131 -3.15 30.40 -3.01
CA ILE A 131 -4.56 30.84 -3.05
C ILE A 131 -5.33 30.48 -1.76
N ILE A 132 -4.98 29.34 -1.17
CA ILE A 132 -5.65 28.75 -0.01
C ILE A 132 -4.61 28.12 0.91
N GLU A 133 -4.76 28.35 2.20
CA GLU A 133 -3.88 27.84 3.26
C GLU A 133 -4.75 27.44 4.47
N ILE A 134 -4.76 26.17 4.84
CA ILE A 134 -5.63 25.62 5.88
C ILE A 134 -4.76 24.80 6.86
N ASN A 135 -4.73 25.21 8.13
CA ASN A 135 -4.10 24.42 9.19
C ASN A 135 -5.10 23.40 9.76
N MET A 136 -4.71 22.12 9.87
CA MET A 136 -5.54 21.05 10.40
C MET A 136 -4.75 19.82 10.86
N GLU A 137 -5.39 18.95 11.64
CA GLU A 137 -4.78 17.74 12.23
C GLU A 137 -4.67 16.54 11.27
N ASN A 138 -5.29 16.58 10.07
CA ASN A 138 -5.25 15.46 9.11
C ASN A 138 -4.95 15.93 7.69
N ILE A 139 -3.75 16.48 7.50
CA ILE A 139 -3.37 17.13 6.23
C ILE A 139 -3.25 16.18 5.03
N GLU A 140 -2.86 14.92 5.27
CA GLU A 140 -2.66 13.94 4.20
C GLU A 140 -4.01 13.49 3.62
N GLU A 141 -4.94 13.06 4.48
CA GLU A 141 -6.27 12.64 4.03
C GLU A 141 -7.07 13.80 3.43
N PHE A 142 -6.92 15.03 3.94
CA PHE A 142 -7.60 16.18 3.34
C PHE A 142 -7.05 16.53 1.96
N LYS A 143 -5.74 16.44 1.74
CA LYS A 143 -5.17 16.58 0.39
C LYS A 143 -5.71 15.50 -0.55
N GLU A 144 -5.72 14.25 -0.12
CA GLU A 144 -6.25 13.13 -0.92
C GLU A 144 -7.73 13.33 -1.26
N PHE A 145 -8.53 13.78 -0.29
CA PHE A 145 -9.93 14.14 -0.51
C PHE A 145 -10.08 15.19 -1.61
N LEU A 146 -9.26 16.26 -1.60
CA LEU A 146 -9.29 17.27 -2.65
C LEU A 146 -8.87 16.71 -4.02
N GLU A 147 -7.82 15.89 -4.07
CA GLU A 147 -7.36 15.24 -5.31
C GLU A 147 -8.42 14.32 -5.91
N GLU A 148 -9.15 13.57 -5.07
CA GLU A 148 -10.26 12.71 -5.49
C GLU A 148 -11.46 13.53 -5.96
N LYS A 149 -11.86 14.53 -5.16
CA LYS A 149 -12.99 15.43 -5.45
C LYS A 149 -12.85 16.13 -6.79
N PHE A 150 -11.62 16.51 -7.16
CA PHE A 150 -11.31 17.23 -8.41
C PHE A 150 -10.60 16.35 -9.44
N SER A 151 -10.70 15.03 -9.34
CA SER A 151 -10.05 14.08 -10.26
C SER A 151 -10.42 14.30 -11.73
N ILE A 152 -11.65 14.74 -12.02
CA ILE A 152 -12.12 15.07 -13.38
C ILE A 152 -11.39 16.30 -13.97
N ARG A 153 -10.85 17.17 -13.11
CA ARG A 153 -10.07 18.37 -13.49
C ARG A 153 -8.57 18.08 -13.58
N ARG A 154 -8.14 16.83 -13.36
CA ARG A 154 -6.73 16.48 -13.24
C ARG A 154 -6.01 16.56 -14.59
N LEU A 155 -4.86 17.20 -14.57
CA LEU A 155 -3.88 17.31 -15.64
C LEU A 155 -2.66 16.40 -15.34
N PRO A 156 -1.72 16.23 -16.28
CA PRO A 156 -0.46 15.52 -16.03
C PRO A 156 0.29 16.06 -14.80
N GLU A 157 1.13 15.22 -14.20
CA GLU A 157 1.99 15.56 -13.05
C GLU A 157 1.26 16.08 -11.80
N SER A 158 -0.03 15.72 -11.65
CA SER A 158 -0.88 16.13 -10.53
C SER A 158 -1.14 17.64 -10.47
N TRP A 159 -1.21 18.29 -11.63
CA TRP A 159 -1.82 19.61 -11.80
C TRP A 159 -3.34 19.48 -11.99
N PHE A 160 -4.07 20.59 -11.82
CA PHE A 160 -5.52 20.64 -11.94
C PHE A 160 -5.95 21.93 -12.66
N ASN A 161 -6.93 21.80 -13.56
CA ASN A 161 -7.60 22.93 -14.19
C ASN A 161 -8.87 23.30 -13.39
N LEU A 162 -8.70 24.00 -12.27
CA LEU A 162 -9.80 24.37 -11.37
C LEU A 162 -10.48 25.66 -11.84
N LEU A 163 -11.81 25.68 -11.73
CA LEU A 163 -12.60 26.88 -11.96
C LEU A 163 -12.71 27.73 -10.70
N GLU A 164 -13.18 28.98 -10.83
CA GLU A 164 -13.38 29.87 -9.68
C GLU A 164 -14.42 29.30 -8.70
N GLU A 165 -15.42 28.57 -9.18
CA GLU A 165 -16.39 27.87 -8.34
C GLU A 165 -15.72 26.76 -7.51
N ASP A 166 -14.76 26.05 -8.09
CA ASP A 166 -13.99 25.01 -7.41
C ASP A 166 -13.15 25.62 -6.28
N ILE A 167 -12.46 26.74 -6.55
CA ILE A 167 -11.68 27.50 -5.55
C ILE A 167 -12.58 28.00 -4.41
N ASN A 168 -13.75 28.53 -4.75
CA ASN A 168 -14.71 29.00 -3.75
C ASN A 168 -15.29 27.85 -2.90
N TYR A 169 -15.53 26.68 -3.50
CA TYR A 169 -15.90 25.50 -2.76
C TYR A 169 -14.80 25.07 -1.79
N ILE A 170 -13.52 25.06 -2.20
CA ILE A 170 -12.42 24.70 -1.29
C ILE A 170 -12.36 25.65 -0.10
N ARG A 171 -12.54 26.96 -0.33
CA ARG A 171 -12.52 27.97 0.74
C ARG A 171 -13.66 27.83 1.75
N LYS A 172 -14.86 27.43 1.30
CA LYS A 172 -16.09 27.56 2.11
C LYS A 172 -16.73 26.22 2.49
N GLY A 173 -16.65 25.21 1.63
CA GLY A 173 -17.42 23.97 1.75
C GLY A 173 -16.58 22.70 1.96
N ALA A 174 -15.38 22.62 1.38
CA ALA A 174 -14.59 21.38 1.36
C ALA A 174 -14.32 20.81 2.76
N LEU A 175 -14.07 21.67 3.76
CA LEU A 175 -13.79 21.22 5.12
C LEU A 175 -15.00 20.55 5.78
N GLN A 176 -16.22 21.01 5.48
CA GLN A 176 -17.45 20.42 6.02
C GLN A 176 -17.70 19.06 5.39
N ASP A 177 -17.59 18.95 4.07
CA ASP A 177 -17.75 17.68 3.35
C ASP A 177 -16.70 16.65 3.79
N PHE A 178 -15.45 17.10 4.02
CA PHE A 178 -14.40 16.25 4.54
C PHE A 178 -14.71 15.75 5.95
N ARG A 179 -15.20 16.61 6.85
CA ARG A 179 -15.62 16.18 8.20
C ARG A 179 -16.73 15.13 8.13
N ALA A 180 -17.74 15.33 7.29
CA ALA A 180 -18.80 14.36 7.09
C ALA A 180 -18.28 13.02 6.53
N LEU A 181 -17.29 13.05 5.63
CA LEU A 181 -16.62 11.85 5.13
C LEU A 181 -15.88 11.11 6.25
N ILE A 182 -15.13 11.82 7.09
CA ILE A 182 -14.43 11.23 8.24
C ILE A 182 -15.43 10.63 9.23
N GLU A 183 -16.50 11.34 9.59
CA GLU A 183 -17.56 10.81 10.46
C GLU A 183 -18.21 9.53 9.88
N THR A 184 -18.43 9.50 8.57
CA THR A 184 -18.97 8.32 7.87
C THR A 184 -17.98 7.16 7.87
N ARG A 185 -16.68 7.43 7.70
CA ARG A 185 -15.63 6.40 7.82
C ARG A 185 -15.54 5.89 9.26
N GLU A 186 -15.46 6.78 10.24
CA GLU A 186 -15.38 6.43 11.66
C GLU A 186 -16.56 5.56 12.10
N SER A 187 -17.78 5.87 11.67
CA SER A 187 -18.97 5.07 11.97
C SER A 187 -18.97 3.68 11.30
N ARG A 188 -18.27 3.51 10.17
CA ARG A 188 -18.08 2.19 9.51
C ARG A 188 -16.97 1.35 10.14
N PHE A 189 -16.11 1.94 10.96
CA PHE A 189 -14.99 1.26 11.62
C PHE A 189 -15.21 1.02 13.13
N ASP A 190 -16.45 1.01 13.61
CA ASP A 190 -16.80 0.46 14.94
C ASP A 190 -16.65 -1.08 14.93
N GLU A 191 -15.46 -1.57 14.56
CA GLU A 191 -15.04 -2.93 14.75
C GLU A 191 -14.76 -3.16 16.23
N GLU A 192 -15.63 -3.94 16.84
CA GLU A 192 -15.41 -4.53 18.14
C GLU A 192 -14.99 -6.00 18.01
N PHE A 193 -14.11 -6.44 18.92
CA PHE A 193 -13.78 -7.84 19.06
C PHE A 193 -13.38 -8.14 20.50
N THR A 194 -13.57 -9.38 20.92
CA THR A 194 -13.06 -9.87 22.19
C THR A 194 -11.77 -10.64 21.93
N CYS A 195 -10.67 -10.26 22.60
CA CYS A 195 -9.42 -11.00 22.50
C CYS A 195 -9.63 -12.41 23.07
N PRO A 196 -9.36 -13.48 22.31
CA PRO A 196 -9.66 -14.84 22.78
C PRO A 196 -8.72 -15.32 23.90
N VAL A 197 -7.60 -14.63 24.13
CA VAL A 197 -6.63 -14.96 25.20
C VAL A 197 -6.99 -14.22 26.49
N CYS A 198 -6.93 -12.89 26.48
CA CYS A 198 -7.17 -12.08 27.70
C CYS A 198 -8.64 -11.69 27.93
N GLN A 199 -9.55 -12.08 27.04
CA GLN A 199 -10.99 -11.78 27.09
C GLN A 199 -11.32 -10.26 27.12
N THR A 200 -10.35 -9.40 26.81
CA THR A 200 -10.57 -7.95 26.76
C THR A 200 -11.45 -7.60 25.56
N HIS A 201 -12.53 -6.87 25.82
CA HIS A 201 -13.36 -6.26 24.76
C HIS A 201 -12.65 -5.04 24.17
N VAL A 202 -12.23 -5.16 22.91
CA VAL A 202 -11.50 -4.12 22.19
C VAL A 202 -12.46 -3.45 21.22
N THR A 203 -12.59 -2.14 21.36
CA THR A 203 -13.31 -1.30 20.40
C THR A 203 -12.33 -0.36 19.71
N SER A 204 -12.65 0.04 18.48
CA SER A 204 -11.95 1.09 17.71
C SER A 204 -11.82 2.42 18.44
N LYS A 205 -12.69 2.69 19.43
CA LYS A 205 -12.65 3.86 20.30
C LYS A 205 -11.60 3.76 21.41
N ARG A 206 -11.30 2.55 21.89
CA ARG A 206 -10.36 2.32 23.02
C ARG A 206 -8.94 1.99 22.59
N LYS A 207 -8.76 1.29 21.47
CA LYS A 207 -7.43 0.96 20.92
C LYS A 207 -7.37 1.26 19.44
N THR A 208 -6.34 1.99 19.04
CA THR A 208 -6.04 2.35 17.64
C THR A 208 -5.28 1.27 16.90
N SER A 209 -4.90 0.18 17.56
CA SER A 209 -4.18 -0.94 16.94
C SER A 209 -4.52 -2.26 17.61
N TYR A 210 -4.42 -3.35 16.85
CA TYR A 210 -4.54 -4.71 17.34
C TYR A 210 -3.57 -5.63 16.59
N PHE A 211 -3.38 -6.85 17.08
CA PHE A 211 -2.56 -7.86 16.43
C PHE A 211 -3.45 -8.91 15.77
N LYS A 212 -3.10 -9.34 14.57
CA LYS A 212 -3.83 -10.35 13.81
C LYS A 212 -2.93 -11.55 13.53
N CYS A 213 -3.36 -12.75 13.91
CA CYS A 213 -2.66 -13.99 13.57
C CYS A 213 -2.82 -14.26 12.06
N ASN A 214 -1.72 -14.54 11.36
CA ASN A 214 -1.78 -14.81 9.92
C ASN A 214 -2.26 -16.23 9.59
N HIS A 215 -2.19 -17.16 10.55
CA HIS A 215 -2.66 -18.54 10.35
C HIS A 215 -4.19 -18.67 10.43
N CYS A 216 -4.82 -18.03 11.42
CA CYS A 216 -6.26 -18.19 11.69
C CYS A 216 -7.08 -16.90 11.56
N ASN A 217 -6.45 -15.77 11.24
CA ASN A 217 -7.06 -14.43 11.23
C ASN A 217 -7.61 -13.95 12.58
N GLY A 218 -7.30 -14.62 13.70
CA GLY A 218 -7.68 -14.23 15.05
C GLY A 218 -7.14 -12.84 15.42
N ARG A 219 -7.89 -12.09 16.24
CA ARG A 219 -7.58 -10.70 16.64
C ARG A 219 -7.23 -10.65 18.13
N PHE A 220 -6.15 -9.94 18.46
CA PHE A 220 -5.57 -9.90 19.79
C PHE A 220 -5.26 -8.47 20.22
N ASP A 221 -5.48 -8.19 21.50
CA ASP A 221 -5.38 -6.83 22.02
C ASP A 221 -3.93 -6.37 22.27
N THR A 222 -3.00 -7.31 22.41
CA THR A 222 -1.60 -7.11 22.78
C THR A 222 -0.71 -8.11 22.06
N LYS A 223 0.58 -7.78 21.96
CA LYS A 223 1.59 -8.66 21.37
C LYS A 223 1.66 -9.99 22.14
N ASN A 224 1.63 -9.94 23.48
CA ASN A 224 1.70 -11.14 24.30
C ASN A 224 0.52 -12.09 24.04
N CYS A 225 -0.69 -11.56 23.87
CA CYS A 225 -1.85 -12.40 23.56
C CYS A 225 -1.72 -13.12 22.21
N VAL A 226 -1.20 -12.47 21.17
CA VAL A 226 -1.00 -13.17 19.88
C VAL A 226 0.14 -14.18 19.95
N LEU A 227 1.20 -13.88 20.71
CA LEU A 227 2.32 -14.79 20.94
C LEU A 227 1.88 -16.06 21.70
N GLU A 228 1.08 -15.89 22.76
CA GLU A 228 0.51 -17.00 23.53
C GLU A 228 -0.45 -17.84 22.67
N HIS A 229 -1.26 -17.19 21.83
CA HIS A 229 -2.11 -17.89 20.87
C HIS A 229 -1.32 -18.72 19.85
N LEU A 230 -0.21 -18.18 19.30
CA LEU A 230 0.64 -18.91 18.36
C LEU A 230 1.24 -20.17 18.99
N ASP A 231 1.63 -20.09 20.26
CA ASP A 231 2.13 -21.24 21.02
C ASP A 231 1.01 -22.28 21.25
N MET A 232 -0.11 -21.85 21.82
CA MET A 232 -1.20 -22.77 22.21
C MET A 232 -1.98 -23.35 21.02
N SER A 233 -2.24 -22.56 19.97
CA SER A 233 -3.15 -22.93 18.87
C SER A 233 -2.43 -23.38 17.61
N HIS A 234 -1.16 -23.00 17.44
CA HIS A 234 -0.37 -23.32 16.25
C HIS A 234 0.91 -24.09 16.56
N GLY A 235 1.25 -24.33 17.84
CA GLY A 235 2.47 -25.05 18.22
C GLY A 235 3.76 -24.30 17.87
N ILE A 236 3.66 -22.99 17.63
CA ILE A 236 4.78 -22.14 17.24
C ILE A 236 5.37 -21.56 18.52
N ALA A 237 6.35 -22.27 19.07
CA ALA A 237 7.06 -21.85 20.27
C ALA A 237 7.76 -20.51 20.01
N ASN A 238 7.50 -19.53 20.88
CA ASN A 238 8.29 -18.30 20.88
C ASN A 238 9.65 -18.61 21.48
N ASN A 239 10.65 -18.82 20.63
CA ASN A 239 12.05 -18.77 21.06
C ASN A 239 12.31 -17.36 21.60
N LYS A 240 12.32 -17.23 22.92
CA LYS A 240 12.66 -16.01 23.65
C LYS A 240 14.12 -15.63 23.46
#